data_AF-D3PRV0-F1
#
_entry.id   AF-D3PRV0-F1
#
_cell.length_a   1.000
_cell.length_b   1.000
_cell.length_c   1.000
_cell.angle_alpha   90.00
_cell.angle_beta   90.00
_cell.angle_gamma   90.00
#
_symmetry.space_group_name_H-M   'P 1'
#
loop_
_entity.id
_entity.type
_entity.pdbx_description
1 polymer ?
#
loop_
_entity_poly.entity_id
_entity_poly.type
_entity_poly.pdbx_seq_one_letter_code
_entity_poly.pdbx_strand_id
1 'polypeptide(L)' 'MNFDAIKNNVFPIAVLAGSLYLGLGRLKNLREGQGCPKCETAQAVVAFALAAWAGWELWQSYQA' A
#
# COMPACT_ATOMS: atom_id res chain seq x y z
N MET A 1 -7.85 -19.57 -0.48
CA MET A 1 -6.78 -18.87 0.26
C MET A 1 -6.58 -19.60 1.57
N ASN A 2 -5.35 -20.05 1.86
CA ASN A 2 -5.07 -20.85 3.05
C ASN A 2 -5.13 -19.95 4.30
N PHE A 3 -5.95 -20.28 5.29
CA PHE A 3 -6.21 -19.43 6.45
C PHE A 3 -4.93 -19.16 7.26
N ASP A 4 -4.03 -20.15 7.33
CA ASP A 4 -2.73 -20.02 8.00
C ASP A 4 -1.79 -19.02 7.31
N ALA A 5 -1.82 -18.94 5.98
CA ALA A 5 -1.03 -17.98 5.23
C ALA A 5 -1.48 -16.54 5.49
N ILE A 6 -2.79 -16.32 5.65
CA ILE A 6 -3.35 -15.01 6.03
C ILE A 6 -2.96 -14.67 7.46
N LYS A 7 -3.10 -15.62 8.39
CA LYS A 7 -2.80 -15.39 9.82
C LYS A 7 -1.33 -15.03 10.06
N ASN A 8 -0.41 -15.70 9.35
CA ASN A 8 1.03 -15.42 9.47
C ASN A 8 1.47 -14.14 8.75
N ASN A 9 0.66 -13.63 7.81
CA ASN A 9 0.96 -12.46 7.00
C ASN A 9 -0.06 -11.32 7.17
N VAL A 10 -0.78 -11.29 8.29
CA VAL A 10 -1.85 -10.30 8.53
C VAL A 10 -1.30 -8.87 8.45
N PHE A 11 -0.10 -8.63 8.97
CA PHE A 11 0.53 -7.32 8.95
C PHE A 11 0.87 -6.85 7.52
N PRO A 12 1.67 -7.58 6.71
CA PRO A 12 1.96 -7.14 5.35
C PRO A 12 0.70 -7.09 4.48
N ILE A 13 -0.31 -7.94 4.68
CA ILE A 13 -1.60 -7.81 3.98
C ILE A 13 -2.29 -6.49 4.34
N ALA A 14 -2.35 -6.14 5.63
CA ALA A 14 -2.97 -4.89 6.09
C ALA A 14 -2.20 -3.66 5.58
N VAL A 15 -0.87 -3.71 5.60
CA VAL A 15 -0.01 -2.65 5.04
C VAL A 15 -0.25 -2.52 3.54
N LEU A 16 -0.26 -3.62 2.78
CA LEU A 16 -0.51 -3.58 1.33
C LEU A 16 -1.86 -2.93 1.01
N ALA A 17 -2.94 -3.41 1.63
CA ALA A 17 -4.29 -2.91 1.39
C ALA A 17 -4.46 -1.45 1.83
N GLY A 18 -4.01 -1.11 3.04
CA GLY A 18 -4.13 0.25 3.57
C GLY A 18 -3.31 1.26 2.78
N SER A 19 -2.09 0.89 2.39
CA SER A 19 -1.20 1.78 1.65
C SER A 19 -1.65 1.98 0.20
N LEU A 20 -2.19 0.95 -0.45
CA LEU A 20 -2.83 1.09 -1.76
C LEU A 20 -4.04 2.02 -1.71
N TYR A 21 -4.93 1.82 -0.73
CA TYR A 21 -6.12 2.67 -0.55
C TYR A 21 -5.73 4.14 -0.34
N LEU A 22 -4.76 4.40 0.54
CA LEU A 22 -4.26 5.74 0.80
C LEU A 22 -3.60 6.36 -0.44
N GLY A 23 -2.71 5.62 -1.11
CA GLY A 23 -2.01 6.09 -2.30
C GLY A 23 -2.96 6.47 -3.44
N LEU A 24 -3.97 5.63 -3.69
CA LEU A 24 -5.02 5.90 -4.68
C LEU A 24 -5.85 7.13 -4.33
N GLY A 25 -6.19 7.33 -3.05
CA GLY A 25 -6.88 8.54 -2.59
C GLY A 25 -6.08 9.82 -2.86
N ARG A 26 -4.76 9.80 -2.61
CA ARG A 26 -3.88 10.94 -2.88
C ARG A 26 -3.69 11.19 -4.38
N LEU A 27 -3.62 10.12 -5.18
CA LEU A 27 -3.56 10.24 -6.63
C LEU A 27 -4.83 10.89 -7.20
N LYS A 28 -6.01 10.53 -6.66
CA LYS A 28 -7.29 11.17 -7.01
C LYS A 28 -7.28 12.65 -6.65
N ASN A 29 -6.85 13.02 -5.45
CA ASN A 29 -6.79 14.42 -5.02
C ASN A 29 -5.88 15.25 -5.93
N LEU A 30 -4.69 14.73 -6.29
CA LEU A 30 -3.80 15.37 -7.25
C LEU A 30 -4.46 15.59 -8.62
N ARG A 31 -5.19 14.58 -9.10
CA ARG A 31 -5.90 14.65 -10.38
C ARG A 31 -7.03 15.68 -10.36
N GLU A 32 -7.72 15.84 -9.23
CA GLU A 32 -8.83 16.77 -9.05
C GLU A 32 -8.38 18.17 -8.57
N GLY A 33 -7.08 18.38 -8.35
CA GLY A 33 -6.54 19.65 -7.84
C GLY A 33 -6.92 19.95 -6.39
N GLN A 34 -7.21 18.92 -5.59
CA GLN A 34 -7.58 19.06 -4.18
C GLN A 34 -6.35 18.97 -3.26
N GLY A 35 -6.27 19.85 -2.27
CA GLY A 35 -5.19 19.86 -1.27
C GLY A 35 -3.87 20.46 -1.78
N CYS A 36 -2.79 20.29 -1.01
CA CYS A 36 -1.46 20.79 -1.38
C CYS A 36 -0.75 19.77 -2.29
N PRO A 37 -0.42 20.10 -3.55
CA PRO A 37 0.12 19.13 -4.50
C PRO A 37 1.43 18.49 -4.04
N LYS A 38 2.29 19.24 -3.34
CA LYS A 38 3.55 18.69 -2.79
C LYS A 38 3.29 17.68 -1.67
N CYS A 39 2.35 17.98 -0.76
CA CYS A 39 1.99 17.09 0.34
C CYS A 39 1.32 15.82 -0.17
N GLU A 40 0.36 15.94 -1.09
CA GLU A 40 -0.34 14.80 -1.69
C GLU A 40 0.64 13.91 -2.46
N THR A 41 1.59 14.50 -3.19
CA THR A 41 2.64 13.74 -3.92
C THR A 41 3.55 12.98 -2.96
N ALA A 42 4.05 13.65 -1.91
CA ALA A 42 4.89 12.99 -0.91
C ALA A 42 4.15 11.83 -0.23
N GLN A 43 2.88 12.03 0.14
CA GLN A 43 2.07 11.00 0.76
C GLN A 43 1.75 9.85 -0.20
N ALA A 44 1.46 10.14 -1.47
CA ALA A 44 1.26 9.12 -2.50
C ALA A 44 2.52 8.26 -2.66
N VAL A 45 3.70 8.88 -2.75
CA VAL A 45 4.98 8.18 -2.88
C VAL A 45 5.22 7.26 -1.68
N VAL A 46 5.06 7.76 -0.45
CA VAL A 46 5.23 6.94 0.76
C VAL A 46 4.24 5.78 0.79
N ALA A 47 2.98 6.03 0.45
CA ALA A 47 1.94 5.00 0.44
C ALA A 47 2.24 3.91 -0.61
N PHE A 48 2.60 4.29 -1.84
CA PHE A 48 2.95 3.29 -2.86
C PHE A 48 4.26 2.56 -2.56
N ALA A 49 5.25 3.20 -1.92
CA ALA A 49 6.47 2.54 -1.47
C ALA A 49 6.18 1.46 -0.40
N LEU A 50 5.32 1.76 0.57
CA LEU A 50 4.88 0.79 1.59
C LEU A 50 4.08 -0.36 0.97
N ALA A 51 3.21 -0.06 0.00
CA ALA A 51 2.49 -1.09 -0.74
C ALA A 51 3.46 -2.01 -1.51
N ALA A 52 4.46 -1.45 -2.18
CA ALA A 52 5.45 -2.22 -2.92
C ALA A 52 6.28 -3.12 -1.99
N TRP A 53 6.74 -2.59 -0.85
CA TRP A 53 7.45 -3.38 0.16
C TRP A 53 6.58 -4.52 0.71
N ALA A 54 5.35 -4.24 1.11
CA ALA A 54 4.45 -5.27 1.64
C ALA A 54 4.11 -6.34 0.58
N GLY A 55 3.94 -5.94 -0.68
CA GLY A 55 3.77 -6.88 -1.79
C GLY A 55 4.99 -7.78 -1.99
N TRP A 56 6.20 -7.24 -1.80
CA TRP A 56 7.45 -8.00 -1.87
C TRP A 56 7.59 -9.02 -0.73
N GLU A 57 7.28 -8.64 0.51
CA GLU A 57 7.27 -9.56 1.67
C GLU A 57 6.31 -10.73 1.47
N LEU A 58 5.10 -10.45 0.95
CA LEU A 58 4.10 -11.48 0.65
C LEU A 58 4.56 -12.41 -0.47
N TRP A 59 5.24 -11.86 -1.48
CA TRP A 59 5.78 -12.64 -2.58
C TRP A 59 6.89 -13.59 -2.11
N GLN A 60 7.82 -13.10 -1.28
CA GLN A 60 8.87 -13.94 -0.69
C GLN A 60 8.25 -15.05 0.19
N SER A 61 7.26 -14.71 1.00
CA SER A 61 6.55 -15.66 1.86
C SER A 61 5.76 -16.72 1.06
N TYR A 62 5.33 -16.39 -0.16
CA TYR A 62 4.66 -17.33 -1.04
C TYR A 62 5.63 -18.29 -1.76
N GLN A 63 6.86 -17.85 -2.01
CA GLN A 63 7.89 -18.69 -2.63
C GLN A 63 8.61 -19.62 -1.65
N ALA A 64 8.61 -19.29 -0.35
CA ALA A 64 9.17 -20.11 0.73
C ALA A 64 8.33 -21.36 1.01
#